data_AF-A0A2Z4C2C7-F1
#
_entry.id   AF-A0A2Z4C2C7-F1
#
_cell.length_a   1.000
_cell.length_b   1.000
_cell.length_c   1.000
_cell.angle_alpha   90.00
_cell.angle_beta   90.00
_cell.angle_gamma   90.00
#
_symmetry.space_group_name_H-M   'P 1'
#
loop_
_entity.id
_entity.type
_entity.pdbx_description
1 polymer ?
#
loop_
_entity_poly.entity_id
_entity_poly.type
_entity_poly.pdbx_seq_one_letter_code
_entity_poly.pdbx_strand_id
1 'polypeptide(L)'
;MEFAIRLCYKMFCILKIVMLILASLAPCYATNNNTTAIVTTSSSIDLEGNIPTGTPGRRVCYYESWGVYRPGEGSYDIDDIPGHLCTHLIYTFCGVCNVTWKIIPLDPELDIGRKGYSRFVG
;
A
#
# COMPACT_ATOMS: atom_id res chain seq x y z
N MET A 1 -29.15 -0.21 -6.49
CA MET A 1 -28.15 -0.87 -5.63
C MET A 1 -26.73 -0.34 -5.85
N GLU A 2 -26.33 0.00 -7.08
CA GLU A 2 -24.99 0.58 -7.35
C GLU A 2 -24.69 1.91 -6.63
N PHE A 3 -25.67 2.80 -6.49
CA PHE A 3 -25.48 4.08 -5.79
C PHE A 3 -25.18 3.91 -4.29
N ALA A 4 -25.80 2.93 -3.63
CA ALA A 4 -25.57 2.65 -2.21
C ALA A 4 -24.17 2.05 -1.98
N ILE A 5 -23.70 1.22 -2.91
CA ILE A 5 -22.34 0.66 -2.89
C ILE A 5 -21.32 1.79 -3.11
N ARG A 6 -21.51 2.66 -4.11
CA ARG A 6 -20.63 3.82 -4.33
C ARG A 6 -20.63 4.79 -3.16
N LEU A 7 -21.75 5.01 -2.48
CA LEU A 7 -21.81 5.83 -1.27
C LEU A 7 -21.10 5.16 -0.09
N CYS A 8 -21.27 3.85 0.07
CA CYS A 8 -20.58 3.07 1.10
C CYS A 8 -19.07 3.03 0.85
N TYR A 9 -18.61 2.93 -0.40
CA TYR A 9 -17.19 3.00 -0.78
C TYR A 9 -16.62 4.40 -0.65
N LYS A 10 -17.39 5.45 -1.01
CA LYS A 10 -16.97 6.84 -0.79
C LYS A 10 -16.89 7.15 0.70
N MET A 11 -17.81 6.60 1.50
CA MET A 11 -17.77 6.65 2.96
C MET A 11 -16.61 5.83 3.52
N PHE A 12 -16.31 4.65 2.99
CA PHE A 12 -15.14 3.83 3.41
C PHE A 12 -13.82 4.48 3.01
N CYS A 13 -13.75 5.15 1.86
CA CYS A 13 -12.57 5.87 1.40
C CYS A 13 -12.35 7.12 2.25
N ILE A 14 -13.39 7.90 2.52
CA ILE A 14 -13.34 9.01 3.48
C ILE A 14 -13.03 8.48 4.88
N LEU A 15 -13.61 7.37 5.33
CA LEU A 15 -13.36 6.80 6.66
C LEU A 15 -11.96 6.20 6.79
N LYS A 16 -11.37 5.65 5.71
CA LYS A 16 -9.97 5.21 5.67
C LYS A 16 -9.02 6.37 5.60
N ILE A 17 -9.33 7.43 4.84
CA ILE A 17 -8.60 8.70 4.87
C ILE A 17 -8.68 9.32 6.26
N VAL A 18 -9.85 9.34 6.89
CA VAL A 18 -10.06 9.83 8.27
C VAL A 18 -9.33 8.93 9.27
N MET A 19 -9.33 7.61 9.11
CA MET A 19 -8.55 6.68 9.94
C MET A 19 -7.04 6.87 9.75
N LEU A 20 -6.57 7.14 8.52
CA LEU A 20 -5.17 7.43 8.22
C LEU A 20 -4.76 8.82 8.74
N ILE A 21 -5.64 9.82 8.62
CA ILE A 21 -5.46 11.16 9.19
C ILE A 21 -5.47 11.06 10.72
N LEU A 22 -6.38 10.31 11.32
CA LEU A 22 -6.42 10.05 12.76
C LEU A 22 -5.21 9.23 13.22
N ALA A 23 -4.70 8.29 12.40
CA ALA A 23 -3.46 7.58 12.67
C ALA A 23 -2.21 8.48 12.51
N SER A 24 -2.28 9.53 11.69
CA SER A 24 -1.25 10.57 11.61
C SER A 24 -1.38 11.65 12.70
N LEU A 25 -2.56 11.76 13.32
CA LEU A 25 -2.84 12.61 14.48
C LEU A 25 -2.62 11.88 15.81
N ALA A 26 -2.51 10.55 15.80
CA ALA A 26 -1.76 9.87 16.84
C ALA A 26 -0.35 10.46 16.75
N PRO A 27 0.14 11.17 17.77
CA PRO A 27 1.49 11.70 17.71
C PRO A 27 2.36 10.48 17.43
N CYS A 28 3.01 10.48 16.27
CA CYS A 28 4.29 9.81 16.14
C CYS A 28 5.01 10.20 17.42
N TYR A 29 5.30 9.20 18.26
CA TYR A 29 6.31 9.35 19.29
C TYR A 29 7.61 9.52 18.49
N ALA A 30 7.80 10.74 17.99
CA ALA A 30 9.02 11.21 17.41
C ALA A 30 9.94 11.29 18.61
N THR A 31 10.74 10.24 18.82
CA THR A 31 11.93 10.39 19.64
C THR A 31 12.80 11.39 18.90
N ASN A 32 12.70 12.65 19.33
CA ASN A 32 13.81 13.57 19.21
C ASN A 32 15.00 12.86 19.85
N ASN A 33 15.98 12.58 19.03
CA ASN A 33 17.35 12.82 19.40
C ASN A 33 18.10 13.13 18.13
N ASN A 34 18.91 14.19 18.21
CA ASN A 34 19.95 14.54 17.25
C ASN A 34 20.92 13.38 17.08
N THR A 35 20.49 12.37 16.36
CA THR A 35 21.29 11.26 15.89
C THR A 35 20.98 11.25 14.42
N THR A 36 21.99 11.60 13.63
CA THR A 36 22.04 11.28 12.21
C THR A 36 21.29 9.98 11.98
N ALA A 37 20.34 9.97 11.04
CA ALA A 37 19.85 8.73 10.49
C ALA A 37 21.05 8.07 9.80
N ILE A 38 21.91 7.43 10.61
CA ILE A 38 22.65 6.27 10.19
C ILE A 38 21.51 5.33 9.88
N VAL A 39 21.16 5.30 8.59
CA VAL A 39 20.56 4.13 7.96
C VAL A 39 21.61 3.05 8.20
N THR A 40 21.61 2.47 9.40
CA THR A 40 22.29 1.22 9.64
C THR A 40 21.45 0.27 8.85
N THR A 41 21.82 0.11 7.58
CA THR A 41 21.53 -1.12 6.87
C THR A 41 21.83 -2.21 7.88
N SER A 42 20.83 -3.01 8.25
CA SER A 42 20.99 -4.12 9.17
C SER A 42 21.82 -5.25 8.54
N SER A 43 22.91 -4.91 7.87
CA SER A 43 24.12 -5.72 7.88
C SER A 43 24.76 -5.48 9.23
N SER A 44 24.64 -6.45 10.14
CA SER A 44 25.58 -6.63 11.23
C SER A 44 26.99 -6.57 10.65
N ILE A 45 27.65 -5.42 10.78
CA ILE A 45 29.08 -5.27 10.46
C ILE A 45 29.79 -5.83 11.69
N ASP A 46 30.24 -7.08 11.58
CA ASP A 46 31.19 -7.61 12.55
C ASP A 46 32.49 -6.79 12.45
N LEU A 47 33.22 -6.66 13.55
CA LEU A 47 34.42 -5.81 13.67
C LEU A 47 35.57 -6.19 12.73
N GLU A 48 35.41 -7.24 11.92
CA GLU A 48 36.22 -7.60 10.78
C GLU A 48 35.32 -7.48 9.54
N GLY A 49 35.60 -6.48 8.69
CA GLY A 49 34.77 -6.02 7.57
C GLY A 49 34.51 -7.04 6.44
N ASN A 50 33.95 -8.19 6.78
CA ASN A 50 33.44 -9.18 5.87
C ASN A 50 31.91 -9.06 5.87
N ILE A 51 31.35 -8.52 4.79
CA ILE A 51 29.89 -8.48 4.58
C ILE A 51 29.48 -9.95 4.40
N PRO A 52 28.79 -10.61 5.36
CA PRO A 52 28.10 -11.84 5.01
C PRO A 52 27.23 -11.46 3.82
N THR A 53 27.30 -12.22 2.73
CA THR A 53 26.40 -12.07 1.58
C THR A 53 25.00 -12.43 2.03
N GLY A 54 24.44 -11.54 2.85
CA GLY A 54 23.16 -11.66 3.49
C GLY A 54 22.12 -11.64 2.40
N THR A 55 21.11 -12.47 2.58
CA THR A 55 19.93 -12.53 1.72
C THR A 55 19.54 -11.13 1.27
N PRO A 56 19.35 -10.87 -0.04
CA PRO A 56 18.98 -9.56 -0.54
C PRO A 56 17.80 -8.98 0.26
N GLY A 57 17.94 -7.73 0.70
CA GLY A 57 16.89 -7.05 1.45
C GLY A 57 15.58 -6.99 0.66
N ARG A 58 14.44 -7.18 1.34
CA ARG A 58 13.11 -7.09 0.71
C ARG A 58 12.51 -5.70 0.94
N ARG A 59 12.09 -5.03 -0.15
CA ARG A 59 11.29 -3.81 -0.12
C ARG A 59 9.87 -4.15 -0.59
N VAL A 60 8.93 -4.22 0.35
CA VAL A 60 7.54 -4.59 0.08
C VAL A 60 6.68 -3.33 -0.03
N CYS A 61 6.06 -3.13 -1.17
CA CYS A 61 5.24 -1.97 -1.48
C CYS A 61 3.77 -2.39 -1.62
N TYR A 62 2.89 -1.64 -0.95
CA TYR A 62 1.46 -1.83 -1.03
C TYR A 62 0.87 -0.81 -2.02
N TYR A 63 0.16 -1.31 -3.03
CA TYR A 63 -0.58 -0.49 -3.98
C TYR A 63 -2.06 -0.49 -3.62
N GLU A 64 -2.56 0.68 -3.27
CA GLU A 64 -3.93 0.91 -2.86
C GLU A 64 -4.79 1.28 -4.08
N SER A 65 -5.58 0.31 -4.58
CA SER A 65 -6.38 0.44 -5.81
C SER A 65 -7.28 1.67 -5.87
N TRP A 66 -7.87 2.09 -4.74
CA TRP A 66 -8.72 3.27 -4.69
C TRP A 66 -7.98 4.61 -4.74
N GLY A 67 -6.64 4.59 -4.83
CA GLY A 67 -5.82 5.78 -5.09
C GLY A 67 -6.24 6.53 -6.34
N VAL A 68 -6.78 5.83 -7.35
CA VAL A 68 -7.32 6.41 -8.59
C VAL A 68 -8.51 7.36 -8.38
N TYR A 69 -9.19 7.29 -7.23
CA TYR A 69 -10.35 8.13 -6.93
C TYR A 69 -10.00 9.40 -6.15
N ARG A 70 -8.73 9.59 -5.81
CA ARG A 70 -8.27 10.80 -5.14
C ARG A 70 -8.30 11.98 -6.12
N PRO A 71 -8.73 13.18 -5.70
CA PRO A 71 -8.83 14.32 -6.60
C PRO A 71 -7.46 14.94 -6.93
N GLY A 72 -7.33 15.47 -8.16
CA GLY A 72 -6.14 16.20 -8.61
C GLY A 72 -4.87 15.35 -8.63
N GLU A 73 -3.74 15.96 -8.25
CA GLU A 73 -2.42 15.32 -8.15
C GLU A 73 -2.36 14.18 -7.11
N GLY A 74 -3.41 13.99 -6.32
CA GLY A 74 -3.52 12.87 -5.40
C GLY A 74 -3.95 11.56 -6.07
N SER A 75 -4.48 11.62 -7.31
CA SER A 75 -4.85 10.44 -8.08
C SER A 75 -3.61 9.58 -8.36
N TYR A 76 -3.72 8.28 -8.12
CA TYR A 76 -2.61 7.35 -8.28
C TYR A 76 -3.10 6.04 -8.89
N ASP A 77 -2.82 5.82 -10.17
CA ASP A 77 -3.16 4.60 -10.91
C ASP A 77 -1.97 3.62 -10.94
N ILE A 78 -2.19 2.43 -11.49
CA ILE A 78 -1.18 1.37 -11.61
C ILE A 78 0.04 1.85 -12.41
N ASP A 79 -0.18 2.71 -13.40
CA ASP A 79 0.87 3.22 -14.28
C ASP A 79 1.80 4.21 -13.56
N ASP A 80 1.37 4.76 -12.42
CA ASP A 80 2.16 5.70 -11.59
C ASP A 80 3.11 4.98 -10.62
N ILE A 81 3.07 3.64 -10.57
CA ILE A 81 3.87 2.84 -9.64
C ILE A 81 5.33 2.77 -10.10
N PRO A 82 6.30 3.30 -9.33
CA PRO A 82 7.72 3.12 -9.63
C PRO A 82 8.18 1.71 -9.22
N GLY A 83 7.80 0.69 -10.00
CA GLY A 83 8.00 -0.73 -9.66
C GLY A 83 9.46 -1.12 -9.41
N HIS A 84 10.43 -0.44 -10.04
CA HIS A 84 11.86 -0.68 -9.85
C HIS A 84 12.38 -0.39 -8.43
N LEU A 85 11.62 0.36 -7.62
CA LEU A 85 11.97 0.63 -6.23
C LEU A 85 11.59 -0.53 -5.30
N CYS A 86 10.64 -1.37 -5.70
CA CYS A 86 10.05 -2.41 -4.87
C CYS A 86 10.59 -3.79 -5.28
N THR A 87 10.84 -4.67 -4.31
CA THR A 87 11.14 -6.07 -4.60
C THR A 87 9.89 -6.94 -4.59
N HIS A 88 8.86 -6.52 -3.85
CA HIS A 88 7.53 -7.14 -3.85
C HIS A 88 6.48 -6.04 -3.92
N LEU A 89 5.50 -6.19 -4.80
CA LEU A 89 4.39 -5.26 -4.95
C LEU A 89 3.09 -6.01 -4.65
N ILE A 90 2.25 -5.44 -3.78
CA ILE A 90 1.03 -6.08 -3.29
C ILE A 90 -0.17 -5.23 -3.68
N TYR A 91 -1.06 -5.77 -4.50
CA TYR A 91 -2.33 -5.13 -4.83
C TYR A 91 -3.29 -5.22 -3.65
N THR A 92 -3.78 -4.07 -3.17
CA THR A 92 -4.69 -4.04 -2.03
C THR A 92 -5.98 -3.29 -2.31
N PHE A 93 -7.15 -3.77 -1.84
CA PHE A 93 -7.42 -5.00 -1.07
C PHE A 93 -8.43 -5.88 -1.81
N CYS A 94 -8.48 -7.16 -1.45
CA CYS A 94 -9.62 -8.02 -1.77
C CYS A 94 -10.53 -8.17 -0.53
N GLY A 95 -11.80 -8.46 -0.77
CA GLY A 95 -12.78 -8.77 0.26
C GLY A 95 -12.97 -10.27 0.42
N VAL A 96 -13.63 -10.67 1.51
CA VAL A 96 -14.14 -12.02 1.69
C VAL A 96 -15.65 -11.94 1.83
N CYS A 97 -16.37 -12.70 1.02
CA CYS A 97 -17.83 -12.76 1.11
C CYS A 97 -18.25 -13.49 2.40
N ASN A 98 -19.04 -12.84 3.26
CA ASN A 98 -19.48 -13.43 4.54
C ASN A 98 -20.41 -14.65 4.40
N VAL A 99 -20.96 -14.88 3.20
CA VAL A 99 -21.85 -16.03 2.94
C VAL A 99 -21.09 -17.19 2.33
N THR A 100 -20.28 -16.91 1.29
CA THR A 100 -19.61 -17.95 0.51
C THR A 100 -18.17 -18.21 0.96
N TRP A 101 -17.61 -17.34 1.81
CA TRP A 101 -16.21 -17.35 2.25
C TRP A 101 -15.20 -17.30 1.10
N LYS A 102 -15.65 -16.86 -0.09
CA LYS A 102 -14.80 -16.67 -1.26
C LYS A 102 -14.19 -15.29 -1.27
N ILE A 103 -13.00 -15.21 -1.86
CA ILE A 103 -12.37 -13.93 -2.19
C ILE A 103 -13.22 -13.23 -3.23
N ILE A 104 -13.50 -11.96 -3.00
CA ILE A 104 -14.25 -11.11 -3.91
C ILE A 104 -13.47 -9.83 -4.21
N PRO A 105 -13.53 -9.31 -5.45
CA PRO A 105 -13.06 -7.97 -5.74
C PRO A 105 -13.88 -6.96 -4.95
N LEU A 106 -13.22 -5.94 -4.41
CA LEU A 106 -13.90 -4.86 -3.71
C LEU A 106 -14.48 -3.87 -4.72
N ASP A 107 -13.78 -3.62 -5.82
CA ASP A 107 -14.24 -2.75 -6.89
C ASP A 107 -14.23 -3.51 -8.24
N PRO A 108 -15.28 -4.27 -8.57
CA PRO A 108 -15.32 -5.05 -9.81
C PRO A 108 -15.16 -4.22 -11.08
N GLU A 109 -15.56 -2.94 -11.06
CA GLU A 109 -15.41 -2.06 -12.23
C GLU A 109 -13.93 -1.75 -12.48
N LEU A 110 -13.19 -1.39 -11.43
CA LEU A 110 -11.77 -1.08 -11.53
C LEU A 110 -10.93 -2.36 -11.68
N ASP A 111 -11.14 -3.31 -10.77
CA ASP A 111 -10.35 -4.53 -10.61
C ASP A 111 -10.47 -5.44 -11.85
N ILE A 112 -11.69 -5.59 -12.38
CA ILE A 112 -12.00 -6.49 -13.51
C ILE A 112 -12.35 -5.70 -14.77
N GLY A 113 -13.29 -4.76 -14.68
CA GLY A 113 -13.80 -4.02 -15.85
C GLY A 113 -12.70 -3.22 -16.56
N ARG A 114 -11.86 -2.53 -15.80
CA ARG A 114 -10.68 -1.79 -16.29
C ARG A 114 -9.40 -2.62 -16.24
N LYS A 115 -9.53 -3.94 -16.02
CA LYS A 115 -8.43 -4.90 -15.97
C LYS A 115 -7.36 -4.53 -14.94
N GLY A 116 -7.73 -3.96 -13.80
CA GLY A 116 -6.80 -3.56 -12.75
C GLY A 116 -5.86 -4.69 -12.32
N TYR A 117 -6.38 -5.89 -12.07
CA TYR A 117 -5.52 -7.03 -11.71
C TYR A 117 -4.56 -7.44 -12.82
N SER A 118 -5.02 -7.49 -14.07
CA SER A 118 -4.19 -7.89 -15.19
C SER A 118 -3.09 -6.87 -15.47
N ARG A 119 -3.42 -5.57 -15.45
CA ARG A 119 -2.45 -4.48 -15.62
C ARG A 119 -1.36 -4.49 -14.56
N PHE A 120 -1.71 -4.86 -13.33
CA PHE A 120 -0.78 -4.89 -12.22
C PHE A 120 0.28 -6.00 -12.34
N VAL A 121 -0.05 -7.12 -12.98
CA VAL A 121 0.87 -8.26 -13.15
C VAL A 121 1.77 -8.12 -14.37
N GLY A 122 1.30 -7.41 -15.42
CA GLY A 122 2.00 -7.28 -16.70
C GLY A 122 1.63 -8.40 -17.67
#